data_AF-A7ILN6-F1
#
_entry.id   AF-A7ILN6-F1
#
_cell.length_a   1.000
_cell.length_b   1.000
_cell.length_c   1.000
_cell.angle_alpha   90.00
_cell.angle_beta   90.00
_cell.angle_gamma   90.00
#
_symmetry.space_group_name_H-M   'P 1'
#
loop_
_entity.id
_entity.type
_entity.pdbx_description
1 polymer ?
#
loop_
_entity_poly.entity_id
_entity_poly.type
_entity_poly.pdbx_seq_one_letter_code
_entity_poly.pdbx_strand_id
1 'polypeptide(L)'
;MAGRKRKAGRRTADGRLAKKPRPQRVRDITDVATSQPHRSWLKEGQRRDQRAESTLGRMFLADLITEPECWAGERLRSIIREFHVVIAAPITASTAAIMVAEGMEIPAEADHLAAERPETEEEKRDRVLAQHAGAMAVLDRLEWGRQITSELDALLMRDAEPEHLRLVKAGLHALAAFWRMAEPPENPNDREVKVKGVRYGEEAEWPHEEKVVSIVYK
;
A
#
# COMPACT_ATOMS: atom_id res chain seq x y z
N MET A 1 -42.82 31.37 17.86
CA MET A 1 -41.40 31.04 17.61
C MET A 1 -41.33 29.92 16.57
N ALA A 2 -40.82 30.18 15.38
CA ALA A 2 -40.68 29.15 14.35
C ALA A 2 -39.48 28.25 14.72
N GLY A 3 -39.74 26.97 14.99
CA GLY A 3 -38.70 26.00 15.34
C GLY A 3 -37.67 25.82 14.21
N ARG A 4 -36.43 25.48 14.58
CA ARG A 4 -35.31 25.26 13.64
C ARG A 4 -35.71 24.32 12.51
N LYS A 5 -35.55 24.77 11.26
CA LYS A 5 -35.80 23.97 10.04
C LYS A 5 -35.00 22.66 10.12
N ARG A 6 -35.70 21.53 10.11
CA ARG A 6 -35.09 20.19 10.20
C ARG A 6 -34.58 19.72 8.83
N LYS A 7 -33.54 18.89 8.82
CA LYS A 7 -33.07 18.21 7.60
C LYS A 7 -34.20 17.37 6.97
N ALA A 8 -34.35 17.48 5.66
CA ALA A 8 -35.34 16.75 4.87
C ALA A 8 -35.06 15.24 4.86
N GLY A 9 -36.12 14.43 4.82
CA GLY A 9 -36.02 12.97 4.71
C GLY A 9 -37.14 12.24 5.45
N ARG A 10 -37.41 11.00 5.02
CA ARG A 10 -38.37 10.10 5.68
C ARG A 10 -37.92 9.83 7.11
N ARG A 11 -38.84 9.90 8.08
CA ARG A 11 -38.55 9.66 9.51
C ARG A 11 -39.22 8.38 9.99
N THR A 12 -38.61 7.72 10.96
CA THR A 12 -39.25 6.66 11.74
C THR A 12 -40.25 7.27 12.73
N ALA A 13 -41.11 6.45 13.32
CA ALA A 13 -42.07 6.89 14.34
C ALA A 13 -41.40 7.65 15.50
N ASP A 14 -40.18 7.25 15.89
CA ASP A 14 -39.36 7.91 16.93
C ASP A 14 -38.72 9.24 16.49
N GLY A 15 -39.10 9.77 15.32
CA GLY A 15 -38.60 11.04 14.80
C GLY A 15 -37.16 11.02 14.27
N ARG A 16 -36.47 9.87 14.28
CA ARG A 16 -35.14 9.69 13.67
C ARG A 16 -35.24 9.63 12.15
N LEU A 17 -34.19 10.04 11.43
CA LEU A 17 -34.13 9.88 9.97
C LEU A 17 -34.05 8.39 9.62
N ALA A 18 -34.97 7.93 8.77
CA ALA A 18 -34.99 6.57 8.27
C ALA A 18 -33.73 6.34 7.42
N LYS A 19 -32.97 5.32 7.78
CA LYS A 19 -31.82 4.89 6.99
C LYS A 19 -32.33 4.25 5.70
N LYS A 20 -31.81 4.65 4.54
CA LYS A 20 -31.99 3.88 3.29
C LYS A 20 -31.66 2.39 3.54
N PRO A 21 -32.36 1.44 2.91
CA PRO A 21 -32.06 0.02 3.03
C PRO A 21 -30.60 -0.27 2.61
N ARG A 22 -29.96 -1.23 3.29
CA ARG A 22 -28.54 -1.60 3.09
C ARG A 22 -28.14 -1.80 1.61
N PRO A 23 -28.86 -2.55 0.76
CA PRO A 23 -28.47 -2.73 -0.64
C PRO A 23 -28.44 -1.42 -1.43
N GLN A 24 -29.35 -0.49 -1.13
CA GLN A 24 -29.41 0.80 -1.80
C GLN A 24 -28.26 1.71 -1.37
N ARG A 25 -27.84 1.64 -0.09
CA ARG A 25 -26.64 2.35 0.39
C ARG A 25 -25.35 1.84 -0.25
N VAL A 26 -25.23 0.52 -0.42
CA VAL A 26 -24.03 -0.08 -1.03
C VAL A 26 -23.93 0.35 -2.49
N ARG A 27 -25.04 0.28 -3.25
CA ARG A 27 -25.10 0.81 -4.63
C ARG A 27 -24.73 2.29 -4.69
N ASP A 28 -25.33 3.12 -3.83
CA ASP A 28 -25.00 4.56 -3.78
C ASP A 28 -23.50 4.80 -3.55
N ILE A 29 -22.83 4.01 -2.68
CA ILE A 29 -21.39 4.15 -2.41
C ILE A 29 -20.55 3.69 -3.60
N THR A 30 -20.89 2.55 -4.21
CA THR A 30 -20.16 2.03 -5.37
C THR A 30 -20.31 2.95 -6.57
N ASP A 31 -21.50 3.51 -6.77
CA ASP A 31 -21.79 4.44 -7.87
C ASP A 31 -21.04 5.75 -7.69
N VAL A 32 -20.94 6.25 -6.45
CA VAL A 32 -20.10 7.41 -6.15
C VAL A 32 -18.63 7.12 -6.47
N ALA A 33 -18.11 5.96 -6.06
CA ALA A 33 -16.71 5.59 -6.35
C ALA A 33 -16.44 5.47 -7.85
N THR A 34 -17.30 4.79 -8.62
CA THR A 34 -17.12 4.63 -10.07
C THR A 34 -17.33 5.92 -10.86
N SER A 35 -18.07 6.89 -10.32
CA SER A 35 -18.29 8.20 -10.94
C SER A 35 -17.14 9.20 -10.74
N GLN A 36 -16.11 8.85 -9.96
CA GLN A 36 -14.99 9.74 -9.71
C GLN A 36 -14.21 10.06 -10.99
N PRO A 37 -13.90 11.35 -11.28
CA PRO A 37 -13.26 11.74 -12.55
C PRO A 37 -11.95 11.02 -12.84
N HIS A 38 -11.13 10.77 -11.83
CA HIS A 38 -9.85 10.08 -11.98
C HIS A 38 -9.99 8.61 -12.36
N ARG A 39 -11.17 7.99 -12.19
CA ARG A 39 -11.44 6.60 -12.63
C ARG A 39 -12.08 6.53 -14.02
N SER A 40 -12.48 7.66 -14.59
CA SER A 40 -13.30 7.70 -15.82
C SER A 40 -12.62 7.10 -17.06
N TRP A 41 -11.29 7.07 -17.11
CA TRP A 41 -10.54 6.52 -18.23
C TRP A 41 -10.27 5.02 -18.12
N LEU A 42 -10.59 4.38 -16.99
CA LEU A 42 -10.57 2.92 -16.83
C LEU A 42 -11.81 2.26 -17.44
N LYS A 43 -11.70 0.99 -17.80
CA LYS A 43 -12.83 0.15 -18.23
C LYS A 43 -13.85 0.00 -17.10
N GLU A 44 -15.13 -0.10 -17.41
CA GLU A 44 -16.22 -0.06 -16.42
C GLU A 44 -16.07 -1.11 -15.30
N GLY A 45 -15.71 -2.35 -15.66
CA GLY A 45 -15.43 -3.41 -14.67
C GLY A 45 -14.27 -3.07 -13.72
N GLN A 46 -13.24 -2.37 -14.20
CA GLN A 46 -12.03 -2.02 -13.44
C GLN A 46 -12.23 -0.81 -12.52
N ARG A 47 -13.21 0.07 -12.80
CA ARG A 47 -13.48 1.27 -11.97
C ARG A 47 -13.89 0.93 -10.54
N ARG A 48 -14.46 -0.27 -10.34
CA ARG A 48 -14.90 -0.78 -9.03
C ARG A 48 -13.75 -1.34 -8.20
N ASP A 49 -12.60 -1.60 -8.80
CA ASP A 49 -11.43 -2.09 -8.09
C ASP A 49 -10.96 -1.04 -7.06
N GLN A 50 -10.55 -1.50 -5.89
CA GLN A 50 -9.98 -0.63 -4.86
C GLN A 50 -8.66 -0.02 -5.33
N ARG A 51 -7.88 -0.74 -6.14
CA ARG A 51 -6.63 -0.25 -6.72
C ARG A 51 -6.84 0.99 -7.60
N ALA A 52 -8.04 1.20 -8.15
CA ALA A 52 -8.33 2.38 -8.95
C ALA A 52 -8.35 3.69 -8.13
N GLU A 53 -8.28 3.62 -6.79
CA GLU A 53 -8.18 4.79 -5.92
C GLU A 53 -6.85 5.54 -6.08
N SER A 54 -5.73 4.82 -6.25
CA SER A 54 -4.41 5.43 -6.43
C SER A 54 -4.02 5.50 -7.90
N THR A 55 -3.24 6.50 -8.27
CA THR A 55 -2.68 6.66 -9.62
C THR A 55 -1.83 5.44 -10.01
N LEU A 56 -1.00 4.94 -9.10
CA LEU A 56 -0.22 3.72 -9.31
C LEU A 56 -1.13 2.51 -9.63
N GLY A 57 -2.21 2.33 -8.88
CA GLY A 57 -3.13 1.22 -9.10
C GLY A 57 -3.96 1.39 -10.38
N ARG A 58 -4.31 2.62 -10.76
CA ARG A 58 -4.91 2.89 -12.07
C ARG A 58 -3.96 2.57 -13.22
N MET A 59 -2.68 2.93 -13.10
CA MET A 59 -1.65 2.58 -14.08
C MET A 59 -1.51 1.07 -14.26
N PHE A 60 -1.59 0.31 -13.15
CA PHE A 60 -1.60 -1.15 -13.19
C PHE A 60 -2.86 -1.72 -13.86
N LEU A 61 -4.06 -1.23 -13.50
CA LEU A 61 -5.32 -1.69 -14.09
C LEU A 61 -5.43 -1.38 -15.58
N ALA A 62 -4.76 -0.33 -16.04
CA ALA A 62 -4.67 0.05 -17.44
C ALA A 62 -3.52 -0.63 -18.21
N ASP A 63 -2.85 -1.62 -17.60
CA ASP A 63 -1.73 -2.37 -18.18
C ASP A 63 -0.54 -1.47 -18.61
N LEU A 64 -0.38 -0.27 -18.02
CA LEU A 64 0.74 0.64 -18.30
C LEU A 64 2.03 0.17 -17.61
N ILE A 65 1.87 -0.44 -16.44
CA ILE A 65 2.94 -1.03 -15.63
C ILE A 65 2.62 -2.50 -15.34
N THR A 66 3.66 -3.29 -15.15
CA THR A 66 3.56 -4.70 -14.80
C THR A 66 3.24 -4.89 -13.32
N GLU A 67 2.86 -6.11 -12.94
CA GLU A 67 2.62 -6.44 -11.53
C GLU A 67 3.87 -6.21 -10.65
N PRO A 68 5.08 -6.69 -11.00
CA PRO A 68 6.30 -6.40 -10.23
C PRO A 68 6.58 -4.91 -10.08
N GLU A 69 6.33 -4.11 -11.13
CA GLU A 69 6.49 -2.65 -11.08
C GLU A 69 5.48 -2.00 -10.12
N CYS A 70 4.23 -2.49 -10.08
CA CYS A 70 3.23 -2.03 -9.13
C CYS A 70 3.62 -2.37 -7.68
N TRP A 71 4.10 -3.59 -7.43
CA TRP A 71 4.59 -4.01 -6.10
C TRP A 71 5.80 -3.21 -5.66
N ALA A 72 6.72 -2.90 -6.57
CA ALA A 72 7.85 -2.04 -6.31
C ALA A 72 7.40 -0.63 -5.89
N GLY A 73 6.41 -0.06 -6.60
CA GLY A 73 5.84 1.24 -6.24
C GLY A 73 5.21 1.25 -4.84
N GLU A 74 4.41 0.24 -4.50
CA GLU A 74 3.79 0.12 -3.16
C GLU A 74 4.85 -0.08 -2.06
N ARG A 75 5.89 -0.89 -2.32
CA ARG A 75 7.00 -1.09 -1.39
C ARG A 75 7.76 0.21 -1.16
N LEU A 76 8.10 0.94 -2.22
CA LEU A 76 8.76 2.24 -2.10
C LEU A 76 7.90 3.23 -1.31
N ARG A 77 6.59 3.28 -1.57
CA ARG A 77 5.64 4.13 -0.84
C ARG A 77 5.64 3.83 0.65
N SER A 78 5.67 2.54 1.04
CA SER A 78 5.78 2.14 2.45
C SER A 78 7.09 2.62 3.07
N ILE A 79 8.21 2.41 2.37
CA ILE A 79 9.55 2.82 2.84
C ILE A 79 9.62 4.34 3.03
N ILE A 80 9.13 5.14 2.08
CA ILE A 80 9.13 6.62 2.19
C ILE A 80 8.28 7.06 3.38
N ARG A 81 7.12 6.43 3.60
CA ARG A 81 6.26 6.73 4.74
C ARG A 81 6.95 6.43 6.07
N GLU A 82 7.58 5.26 6.18
CA GLU A 82 8.35 4.87 7.38
C GLU A 82 9.53 5.81 7.60
N PHE A 83 10.26 6.15 6.54
CA PHE A 83 11.37 7.08 6.58
C PHE A 83 10.96 8.47 7.09
N HIS A 84 9.84 9.02 6.61
CA HIS A 84 9.31 10.28 7.12
C HIS A 84 8.90 10.21 8.58
N VAL A 85 8.35 9.08 9.05
CA VAL A 85 8.03 8.88 10.47
C VAL A 85 9.31 8.88 11.31
N VAL A 86 10.35 8.17 10.86
CA VAL A 86 11.65 8.06 11.55
C VAL A 86 12.36 9.41 11.65
N ILE A 87 12.27 10.26 10.61
CA ILE A 87 12.93 11.58 10.61
C ILE A 87 12.12 12.66 11.32
N ALA A 88 10.79 12.63 11.21
CA ALA A 88 9.93 13.67 11.77
C ALA A 88 9.60 13.47 13.26
N ALA A 89 9.75 12.26 13.80
CA ALA A 89 9.47 12.00 15.20
C ALA A 89 10.59 12.57 16.11
N PRO A 90 10.25 13.38 17.14
CA PRO A 90 11.23 13.70 18.17
C PRO A 90 11.66 12.42 18.88
N ILE A 91 12.97 12.25 19.11
CA ILE A 91 13.53 11.13 19.85
C ILE A 91 13.16 11.31 21.33
N THR A 92 11.91 11.07 21.68
CA THR A 92 11.51 10.88 23.06
C THR A 92 11.55 9.39 23.30
N ALA A 93 12.67 8.89 23.82
CA ALA A 93 12.71 7.57 24.41
C ALA A 93 11.59 7.52 25.45
N SER A 94 10.52 6.78 25.16
CA SER A 94 9.43 6.64 26.10
C SER A 94 10.00 5.92 27.33
N THR A 95 10.05 6.61 28.47
CA THR A 95 10.52 6.05 29.74
C THR A 95 9.77 4.76 30.11
N ALA A 96 8.53 4.61 29.62
CA ALA A 96 7.74 3.39 29.76
C ALA A 96 8.30 2.18 28.98
N ALA A 97 8.98 2.39 27.84
CA ALA A 97 9.62 1.31 27.08
C ALA A 97 10.94 0.86 27.74
N ILE A 98 11.69 1.79 28.34
CA ILE A 98 12.93 1.51 29.07
C ILE A 98 12.62 0.70 30.35
N MET A 99 11.56 1.04 31.09
CA MET A 99 11.18 0.34 32.32
C MET A 99 10.66 -1.09 32.10
N VAL A 100 10.19 -1.46 30.91
CA VAL A 100 9.79 -2.84 30.59
C VAL A 100 11.01 -3.70 30.20
N ALA A 101 12.08 -3.08 29.67
CA ALA A 101 13.31 -3.78 29.28
C ALA A 101 14.24 -4.07 30.47
N GLU A 102 14.23 -3.25 31.52
CA GLU A 102 15.11 -3.41 32.69
C GLU A 102 14.65 -4.45 33.74
N GLY A 103 13.47 -5.08 33.56
CA GLY A 103 12.82 -5.85 34.61
C GLY A 103 12.91 -7.38 34.55
N MET A 104 13.54 -8.00 33.54
CA MET A 104 13.46 -9.46 33.36
C MET A 104 14.81 -10.07 33.00
N GLU A 105 15.59 -10.42 34.02
CA GLU A 105 16.64 -11.45 33.90
C GLU A 105 15.95 -12.80 33.73
N ILE A 106 15.78 -13.23 32.48
CA ILE A 106 15.30 -14.58 32.15
C ILE A 106 16.52 -15.51 32.15
N PRO A 107 16.53 -16.61 32.94
CA PRO A 107 17.64 -17.55 32.97
C PRO A 107 17.85 -18.20 31.58
N ALA A 108 19.12 -18.37 31.22
CA ALA A 108 19.63 -18.73 29.89
C ALA A 108 19.20 -20.11 29.32
N GLU A 109 18.24 -20.80 29.95
CA GLU A 109 17.79 -22.15 29.54
C GLU A 109 16.40 -22.15 28.85
N ALA A 110 15.77 -20.99 28.66
CA ALA A 110 14.46 -20.87 27.99
C ALA A 110 14.54 -20.49 26.49
N ASP A 111 15.71 -20.65 25.86
CA ASP A 111 16.03 -20.07 24.55
C ASP A 111 15.47 -20.84 23.33
N HIS A 112 14.75 -21.95 23.55
CA HIS A 112 14.17 -22.76 22.47
C HIS A 112 12.75 -22.34 22.05
N LEU A 113 12.18 -21.32 22.70
CA LEU A 113 10.85 -20.75 22.38
C LEU A 113 10.91 -19.23 22.19
N ALA A 114 12.07 -18.69 21.79
CA ALA A 114 12.23 -17.27 21.45
C ALA A 114 11.35 -16.91 20.24
N ALA A 115 10.08 -16.62 20.52
CA ALA A 115 9.30 -15.71 19.70
C ALA A 115 10.17 -14.47 19.48
N GLU A 116 10.42 -14.18 18.20
CA GLU A 116 11.26 -13.09 17.70
C GLU A 116 11.26 -11.90 18.66
N ARG A 117 12.43 -11.61 19.25
CA ARG A 117 12.61 -10.43 20.09
C ARG A 117 12.04 -9.23 19.31
N PRO A 118 11.12 -8.43 19.90
CA PRO A 118 10.61 -7.26 19.20
C PRO A 118 11.77 -6.35 18.84
N GLU A 119 11.86 -5.98 17.56
CA GLU A 119 12.86 -5.06 17.00
C GLU A 119 12.92 -3.78 17.85
N THR A 120 14.12 -3.38 18.27
CA THR A 120 14.30 -2.13 19.00
C THR A 120 14.04 -0.92 18.08
N GLU A 121 13.68 0.23 18.65
CA GLU A 121 13.45 1.45 17.86
C GLU A 121 14.70 1.90 17.08
N GLU A 122 15.90 1.64 17.61
CA GLU A 122 17.17 1.92 16.95
C GLU A 122 17.40 0.99 15.75
N GLU A 123 17.24 -0.32 15.93
CA GLU A 123 17.34 -1.30 14.83
C GLU A 123 16.34 -1.01 13.71
N LYS A 124 15.10 -0.68 14.08
CA LYS A 124 14.05 -0.28 13.14
C LYS A 124 14.44 0.96 12.35
N ARG A 125 14.97 1.98 13.03
CA ARG A 125 15.44 3.22 12.39
C ARG A 125 16.54 2.91 11.38
N ASP A 126 17.55 2.15 11.78
CA ASP A 126 18.68 1.81 10.91
C ASP A 126 18.24 0.98 9.70
N ARG A 127 17.33 0.02 9.90
CA ARG A 127 16.73 -0.76 8.81
C ARG A 127 16.00 0.12 7.81
N VAL A 128 15.14 1.03 8.28
CA VAL A 128 14.38 1.94 7.40
C VAL A 128 15.31 2.88 6.64
N LEU A 129 16.32 3.45 7.31
CA LEU A 129 17.32 4.31 6.68
C LEU A 129 18.11 3.55 5.61
N ALA A 130 18.54 2.31 5.89
CA ALA A 130 19.25 1.47 4.94
C ALA A 130 18.37 1.09 3.74
N GLN A 131 17.11 0.72 3.96
CA GLN A 131 16.16 0.41 2.88
C GLN A 131 15.90 1.62 1.99
N HIS A 132 15.68 2.80 2.57
CA HIS A 132 15.49 4.03 1.84
C HIS A 132 16.74 4.43 1.04
N ALA A 133 17.91 4.41 1.69
CA ALA A 133 19.19 4.73 1.03
C ALA A 133 19.48 3.75 -0.13
N GLY A 134 19.21 2.45 0.05
CA GLY A 134 19.36 1.44 -0.98
C GLY A 134 18.46 1.71 -2.20
N ALA A 135 17.17 1.99 -1.97
CA ALA A 135 16.25 2.33 -3.05
C ALA A 135 16.67 3.61 -3.80
N MET A 136 17.13 4.63 -3.07
CA MET A 136 17.58 5.88 -3.69
C MET A 136 18.87 5.71 -4.48
N ALA A 137 19.81 4.92 -3.98
CA ALA A 137 21.04 4.60 -4.71
C ALA A 137 20.77 3.87 -6.04
N VAL A 138 19.71 3.06 -6.12
CA VAL A 138 19.29 2.41 -7.38
C VAL A 138 18.78 3.44 -8.38
N LEU A 139 17.90 4.36 -7.93
CA LEU A 139 17.32 5.38 -8.79
C LEU A 139 18.38 6.39 -9.26
N ASP A 140 19.31 6.78 -8.39
CA ASP A 140 20.38 7.74 -8.72
C ASP A 140 21.38 7.22 -9.76
N ARG A 141 21.51 5.89 -9.93
CA ARG A 141 22.38 5.27 -10.95
C ARG A 141 21.78 5.30 -12.35
N LEU A 142 20.49 5.61 -12.49
CA LEU A 142 19.83 5.72 -13.79
C LEU A 142 20.19 7.03 -14.48
N GLU A 143 20.18 7.02 -15.82
CA GLU A 143 20.56 8.18 -16.67
C GLU A 143 19.79 9.47 -16.31
N TRP A 144 18.54 9.34 -15.86
CA TRP A 144 17.68 10.44 -15.41
C TRP A 144 17.28 10.34 -13.94
N GLY A 145 18.16 9.82 -13.08
CA GLY A 145 17.84 9.46 -11.70
C GLY A 145 17.08 10.54 -10.90
N ARG A 146 17.51 11.81 -10.98
CA ARG A 146 16.82 12.92 -10.29
C ARG A 146 15.39 13.16 -10.78
N GLN A 147 15.18 13.11 -12.09
CA GLN A 147 13.85 13.29 -12.69
C GLN A 147 12.95 12.11 -12.36
N ILE A 148 13.48 10.89 -12.45
CA ILE A 148 12.78 9.66 -12.06
C ILE A 148 12.35 9.73 -10.60
N THR A 149 13.24 10.11 -9.69
CA THR A 149 12.93 10.27 -8.26
C THR A 149 11.85 11.33 -8.04
N SER A 150 11.91 12.47 -8.73
CA SER A 150 10.89 13.52 -8.63
C SER A 150 9.51 13.07 -9.13
N GLU A 151 9.46 12.34 -10.23
CA GLU A 151 8.22 11.78 -10.80
C GLU A 151 7.64 10.69 -9.89
N LEU A 152 8.48 9.80 -9.36
CA LEU A 152 8.05 8.77 -8.41
C LEU A 152 7.56 9.38 -7.10
N ASP A 153 8.22 10.41 -6.57
CA ASP A 153 7.73 11.13 -5.39
C ASP A 153 6.36 11.78 -5.65
N ALA A 154 6.20 12.46 -6.80
CA ALA A 154 4.92 13.04 -7.19
C ALA A 154 3.80 11.98 -7.28
N LEU A 155 4.10 10.86 -7.92
CA LEU A 155 3.18 9.73 -8.07
C LEU A 155 2.81 9.10 -6.72
N LEU A 156 3.79 8.76 -5.89
CA LEU A 156 3.57 7.94 -4.68
C LEU A 156 3.09 8.75 -3.47
N MET A 157 3.54 9.99 -3.34
CA MET A 157 3.22 10.85 -2.19
C MET A 157 2.05 11.79 -2.45
N ARG A 158 1.91 12.30 -3.67
CA ARG A 158 0.88 13.27 -4.05
C ARG A 158 -0.24 12.68 -4.92
N ASP A 159 -0.14 11.39 -5.27
CA ASP A 159 -1.05 10.71 -6.20
C ASP A 159 -1.16 11.46 -7.55
N ALA A 160 -0.10 12.15 -7.96
CA ALA A 160 -0.09 12.92 -9.20
C ALA A 160 0.02 12.00 -10.43
N GLU A 161 -0.66 12.37 -11.51
CA GLU A 161 -0.47 11.72 -12.81
C GLU A 161 0.94 12.06 -13.33
N PRO A 162 1.73 11.08 -13.79
CA PRO A 162 3.11 11.32 -14.18
C PRO A 162 3.17 12.08 -15.51
N GLU A 163 4.02 13.10 -15.59
CA GLU A 163 4.26 13.82 -16.84
C GLU A 163 5.04 12.94 -17.82
N HIS A 164 5.99 12.17 -17.28
CA HIS A 164 6.91 11.32 -18.05
C HIS A 164 6.75 9.84 -17.69
N LEU A 165 5.72 9.19 -18.23
CA LEU A 165 5.43 7.77 -17.98
C LEU A 165 6.63 6.84 -18.21
N ARG A 166 7.49 7.13 -19.20
CA ARG A 166 8.69 6.34 -19.48
C ARG A 166 9.71 6.37 -18.33
N LEU A 167 9.86 7.52 -17.67
CA LEU A 167 10.77 7.70 -16.53
C LEU A 167 10.26 6.95 -15.30
N VAL A 168 8.97 7.09 -15.01
CA VAL A 168 8.32 6.32 -13.92
C VAL A 168 8.50 4.83 -14.14
N LYS A 169 8.21 4.33 -15.35
CA LYS A 169 8.36 2.92 -15.66
C LYS A 169 9.80 2.43 -15.52
N ALA A 170 10.77 3.21 -16.00
CA ALA A 170 12.19 2.87 -15.84
C ALA A 170 12.59 2.78 -14.36
N GLY A 171 12.12 3.72 -13.52
CA GLY A 171 12.36 3.70 -12.08
C GLY A 171 11.70 2.51 -11.37
N LEU A 172 10.42 2.27 -11.62
CA LEU A 172 9.70 1.12 -11.05
C LEU A 172 10.31 -0.21 -11.49
N HIS A 173 10.76 -0.30 -12.74
CA HIS A 173 11.42 -1.49 -13.26
C HIS A 173 12.77 -1.74 -12.56
N ALA A 174 13.60 -0.70 -12.40
CA ALA A 174 14.87 -0.81 -11.69
C ALA A 174 14.67 -1.22 -10.22
N LEU A 175 13.63 -0.70 -9.56
CA LEU A 175 13.27 -1.08 -8.20
C LEU A 175 12.74 -2.51 -8.10
N ALA A 176 11.90 -2.93 -9.05
CA ALA A 176 11.40 -4.30 -9.13
C ALA A 176 12.57 -5.30 -9.30
N ALA A 177 13.57 -4.96 -10.13
CA ALA A 177 14.78 -5.74 -10.28
C ALA A 177 15.64 -5.75 -9.01
N PHE A 178 15.82 -4.59 -8.37
CA PHE A 178 16.56 -4.48 -7.09
C PHE A 178 15.96 -5.36 -5.99
N TRP A 179 14.63 -5.46 -5.93
CA TRP A 179 13.92 -6.33 -4.98
C TRP A 179 13.61 -7.72 -5.50
N ARG A 180 14.11 -8.09 -6.69
CA ARG A 180 13.91 -9.40 -7.31
C ARG A 180 12.44 -9.80 -7.43
N MET A 181 11.56 -8.84 -7.65
CA MET A 181 10.10 -9.07 -7.74
C MET A 181 9.67 -9.73 -9.06
N ALA A 182 10.57 -9.79 -10.04
CA ALA A 182 10.35 -10.43 -11.33
C ALA A 182 11.08 -11.79 -11.45
N GLU A 183 11.87 -12.19 -10.46
CA GLU A 183 12.62 -13.45 -10.48
C GLU A 183 11.72 -14.59 -10.00
N PRO A 184 11.69 -15.75 -10.71
CA PRO A 184 11.06 -16.95 -10.18
C PRO A 184 11.79 -17.40 -8.91
N PRO A 185 11.10 -18.07 -7.96
CA PRO A 185 11.74 -18.49 -6.71
C PRO A 185 12.88 -19.47 -7.03
N GLU A 186 14.10 -19.14 -6.59
CA GLU A 186 15.29 -19.96 -6.83
C GLU A 186 15.22 -21.32 -6.09
N ASN A 187 14.40 -21.41 -5.03
CA ASN A 187 14.27 -22.60 -4.19
C ASN A 187 12.81 -23.10 -4.15
N PRO A 188 12.52 -24.39 -4.41
CA PRO A 188 11.17 -24.95 -4.32
C PRO A 188 10.60 -24.99 -2.90
N ASN A 189 11.41 -24.67 -1.88
CA ASN A 189 11.02 -24.57 -0.47
C ASN A 189 10.86 -23.12 0.02
N ASP A 190 11.09 -22.11 -0.82
CA ASP A 190 10.84 -20.73 -0.43
C ASP A 190 9.33 -20.56 -0.22
N ARG A 191 8.94 -20.11 0.98
CA ARG A 191 7.52 -19.96 1.34
C ARG A 191 6.88 -18.93 0.41
N GLU A 192 6.08 -19.42 -0.53
CA GLU A 192 5.23 -18.62 -1.38
C GLU A 192 4.29 -17.77 -0.52
N VAL A 193 4.51 -16.46 -0.47
CA VAL A 193 3.58 -15.54 0.16
C VAL A 193 2.40 -15.35 -0.80
N LYS A 194 1.37 -16.18 -0.65
CA LYS A 194 0.10 -16.04 -1.37
C LYS A 194 -0.59 -14.74 -0.97
N VAL A 195 -0.33 -13.64 -1.68
CA VAL A 195 -1.11 -12.41 -1.51
C VAL A 195 -2.36 -12.51 -2.38
N LYS A 196 -3.54 -12.59 -1.74
CA LYS A 196 -4.83 -12.63 -2.44
C LYS A 196 -5.08 -11.33 -3.20
N GLY A 197 -4.67 -11.29 -4.47
CA GLY A 197 -5.13 -10.28 -5.43
C GLY A 197 -6.57 -10.58 -5.84
N VAL A 198 -7.51 -9.72 -5.44
CA VAL A 198 -8.90 -9.82 -5.86
C VAL A 198 -9.03 -9.18 -7.24
N ARG A 199 -9.22 -9.97 -8.31
CA ARG A 199 -9.74 -9.45 -9.58
C ARG A 199 -11.27 -9.51 -9.54
N TYR A 200 -11.94 -8.38 -9.71
CA TYR A 200 -13.40 -8.33 -9.91
C TYR A 200 -13.74 -7.77 -11.30
N GLY A 201 -14.46 -8.58 -12.08
CA GLY A 201 -15.07 -8.25 -13.38
C GLY A 201 -14.87 -9.39 -14.39
N GLU A 202 -15.84 -9.89 -15.16
CA GLU A 202 -17.26 -9.60 -15.35
C GLU A 202 -18.03 -10.96 -15.38
N GLU A 203 -19.25 -10.97 -14.83
CA GLU A 203 -20.27 -12.03 -14.84
C GLU A 203 -19.89 -13.45 -15.35
N ALA A 204 -19.44 -14.34 -14.47
CA ALA A 204 -19.66 -15.78 -14.58
C ALA A 204 -19.39 -16.48 -13.22
N GLU A 205 -20.11 -17.57 -12.99
CA GLU A 205 -19.96 -18.52 -11.88
C GLU A 205 -18.49 -18.83 -11.59
N TRP A 206 -18.14 -18.94 -10.30
CA TRP A 206 -16.75 -18.94 -9.84
C TRP A 206 -16.02 -20.24 -10.18
N PRO A 207 -14.88 -20.17 -10.91
CA PRO A 207 -13.70 -20.88 -10.50
C PRO A 207 -12.54 -19.89 -10.34
N HIS A 208 -11.95 -19.87 -9.15
CA HIS A 208 -10.75 -19.09 -8.86
C HIS A 208 -9.57 -19.62 -9.68
N GLU A 209 -9.04 -18.83 -10.62
CA GLU A 209 -7.65 -19.00 -11.04
C GLU A 209 -6.75 -18.24 -10.06
N GLU A 210 -6.23 -18.98 -9.07
CA GLU A 210 -5.11 -18.53 -8.24
C GLU A 210 -3.88 -18.32 -9.13
N LYS A 211 -3.36 -17.09 -9.23
CA LYS A 211 -2.01 -16.86 -9.74
C LYS A 211 -1.06 -16.60 -8.58
N VAL A 212 0.00 -17.41 -8.55
CA VAL A 212 1.03 -17.45 -7.52
C VAL A 212 2.13 -16.45 -7.87
N VAL A 213 2.48 -15.58 -6.94
CA VAL A 213 3.63 -14.67 -7.04
C VAL A 213 4.54 -14.92 -5.84
N SER A 214 5.82 -15.18 -6.08
CA SER A 214 6.84 -15.39 -5.05
C SER A 214 7.48 -14.06 -4.64
N ILE A 215 7.41 -13.69 -3.36
CA ILE A 215 8.13 -12.55 -2.80
C ILE A 215 9.15 -13.08 -1.79
N VAL A 216 10.44 -12.94 -2.10
CA VAL A 216 11.55 -13.32 -1.21
C VAL A 216 11.83 -12.18 -0.24
N TYR A 217 11.71 -12.45 1.07
CA TYR A 217 12.19 -11.56 2.13
C TYR A 217 13.52 -12.11 2.65
N LYS A 218 14.54 -11.24 2.74
CA LYS A 218 15.76 -11.47 3.52
C LYS A 218 15.73 -10.57 4.74
#